data_AF-A0A7V4PLK2-F1
#
_entry.id   AF-A0A7V4PLK2-F1
#
_cell.length_a   1.000
_cell.length_b   1.000
_cell.length_c   1.000
_cell.angle_alpha   90.00
_cell.angle_beta   90.00
_cell.angle_gamma   90.00
#
_symmetry.space_group_name_H-M   'P 1'
#
loop_
_entity.id
_entity.type
_entity.pdbx_description
1 polymer ?
#
loop_
_entity_poly.entity_id
_entity_poly.type
_entity_poly.pdbx_seq_one_letter_code
_entity_poly.pdbx_strand_id
1 'polypeptide(L)'
;MDLKKVRVPFFVLFLLPIFIFACSTPSWFPIKKGPPHKAKMKELVDKEIVIIDKMEYVKVLNPKTIQDPLQPKYLYIPVEEYLAHKESYLLPSMKKEEVQMTLSSSPSPSSSKLDLSPMTPVSPSAPLKKKVLITYFDDRTFSEEELLGDWMAEKLIKDVSQKTPNLIFIDYPMVKDFFKKRGLSERELEAPIGLRLLNEAFGVHAVVTGQLSGPYTFITKGPKAEEGFASSIIQIEAKIFETRSGKLMKTLSTQNPIVATKMKGTFAEEKAKTRAVEIALVDLARSLSKELDRIEWFGRIAKVEGKEVYINAGKLSGLKVGDVMEVLPTGSDEERKEVKTRIQISAFLGIDASVGHWIQGQKPEAMDLIKLAHTEGS
;
A
#
# COMPACT_ATOMS: atom_id res chain seq x y z
N MET A 1 -64.65 37.24 -71.89
CA MET A 1 -65.40 37.73 -70.70
C MET A 1 -64.58 37.46 -69.48
N ASP A 2 -64.64 38.39 -68.55
CA ASP A 2 -63.72 38.67 -67.47
C ASP A 2 -63.66 37.66 -66.32
N LEU A 3 -62.46 37.63 -65.71
CA LEU A 3 -62.13 37.53 -64.27
C LEU A 3 -62.83 36.47 -63.39
N LYS A 4 -62.01 35.62 -62.73
CA LYS A 4 -61.62 35.83 -61.32
C LYS A 4 -60.62 34.79 -60.78
N LYS A 5 -59.51 35.31 -60.23
CA LYS A 5 -58.64 34.70 -59.20
C LYS A 5 -59.46 34.12 -58.04
N VAL A 6 -59.00 33.03 -57.39
CA VAL A 6 -58.79 32.93 -55.92
C VAL A 6 -57.82 31.79 -55.55
N ARG A 7 -56.73 32.21 -54.89
CA ARG A 7 -55.86 31.65 -53.82
C ARG A 7 -55.84 30.14 -53.42
N VAL A 8 -54.61 29.64 -53.36
CA VAL A 8 -54.03 28.53 -52.55
C VAL A 8 -54.18 28.83 -51.03
N PRO A 9 -54.22 27.83 -50.11
CA PRO A 9 -52.97 27.36 -49.48
C PRO A 9 -52.94 25.87 -49.03
N PHE A 10 -51.71 25.33 -48.97
CA PHE A 10 -51.14 24.43 -47.96
C PHE A 10 -52.03 23.37 -47.28
N PHE A 11 -51.66 22.08 -47.38
CA PHE A 11 -50.95 21.41 -46.28
C PHE A 11 -50.22 20.15 -46.76
N VAL A 12 -48.94 20.12 -46.39
CA VAL A 12 -47.99 19.02 -46.47
C VAL A 12 -48.49 17.88 -45.59
N LEU A 13 -48.61 16.65 -46.11
CA LEU A 13 -48.57 15.46 -45.28
C LEU A 13 -47.54 14.48 -45.84
N PHE A 14 -46.49 14.33 -45.04
CA PHE A 14 -45.29 13.55 -45.28
C PHE A 14 -45.58 12.05 -45.35
N LEU A 15 -44.94 11.41 -46.33
CA LEU A 15 -44.67 9.97 -46.40
C LEU A 15 -43.91 9.49 -45.16
N LEU A 16 -44.33 8.37 -44.58
CA LEU A 16 -43.52 7.57 -43.67
C LEU A 16 -43.89 6.09 -43.81
N PRO A 17 -43.20 5.30 -44.65
CA PRO A 17 -43.13 3.87 -44.44
C PRO A 17 -42.13 3.59 -43.32
N ILE A 18 -42.63 2.89 -42.30
CA ILE A 18 -41.90 2.38 -41.14
C ILE A 18 -40.83 1.40 -41.65
N PHE A 19 -39.59 1.89 -41.79
CA PHE A 19 -38.41 1.04 -41.86
C PHE A 19 -38.14 0.54 -40.44
N ILE A 20 -38.44 -0.73 -40.20
CA ILE A 20 -37.93 -1.48 -39.05
C ILE A 20 -36.42 -1.66 -39.29
N PHE A 21 -35.63 -0.68 -38.86
CA PHE A 21 -34.20 -0.86 -38.66
C PHE A 21 -34.02 -1.78 -37.45
N ALA A 22 -33.94 -3.08 -37.72
CA ALA A 22 -33.16 -3.97 -36.87
C ALA A 22 -31.72 -3.47 -36.94
N CYS A 23 -31.29 -2.71 -35.93
CA CYS A 23 -29.88 -2.33 -35.75
C CYS A 23 -29.07 -3.56 -35.33
N SER A 24 -28.88 -4.50 -36.24
CA SER A 24 -27.72 -5.39 -36.24
C SER A 24 -26.51 -4.48 -36.47
N THR A 25 -25.78 -4.17 -35.40
CA THR A 25 -24.51 -3.44 -35.51
C THR A 25 -23.57 -4.28 -36.37
N PRO A 26 -23.11 -3.78 -37.54
CA PRO A 26 -22.16 -4.51 -38.35
C PRO A 26 -20.82 -4.60 -37.60
N SER A 27 -20.23 -5.79 -37.60
CA SER A 27 -18.94 -6.14 -36.95
C SER A 27 -17.71 -5.40 -37.51
N TRP A 28 -17.93 -4.37 -38.34
CA TRP A 28 -16.91 -3.57 -39.00
C TRP A 28 -16.77 -2.15 -38.42
N PHE A 29 -17.53 -1.82 -37.38
CA PHE A 29 -17.26 -0.61 -36.60
C PHE A 29 -16.01 -0.83 -35.73
N PRO A 30 -14.93 -0.05 -35.91
CA PRO A 30 -13.80 -0.10 -35.01
C PRO A 30 -14.27 0.47 -33.68
N ILE A 31 -14.65 -0.41 -32.76
CA ILE A 31 -14.69 -0.07 -31.34
C ILE A 31 -13.26 0.36 -31.04
N LYS A 32 -13.05 1.67 -30.94
CA LYS A 32 -11.77 2.25 -30.52
C LYS A 32 -11.51 1.69 -29.13
N LYS A 33 -10.79 0.57 -29.06
CA LYS A 33 -10.12 0.14 -27.84
C LYS A 33 -9.36 1.38 -27.39
N GLY A 34 -9.70 1.89 -26.21
CA GLY A 34 -9.00 3.04 -25.66
C GLY A 34 -7.49 2.76 -25.63
N PRO A 35 -6.65 3.78 -25.42
CA PRO A 35 -5.21 3.59 -25.26
C PRO A 35 -4.96 2.38 -24.34
N PRO A 36 -4.01 1.48 -24.66
CA PRO A 36 -3.82 0.21 -23.95
C PRO A 36 -3.72 0.40 -22.42
N HIS A 37 -3.18 1.54 -21.98
CA HIS A 37 -3.15 1.95 -20.57
C HIS A 37 -4.55 2.07 -19.92
N LYS A 38 -5.58 2.59 -20.61
CA LYS A 38 -6.94 2.71 -20.04
C LYS A 38 -7.63 1.36 -19.85
N ALA A 39 -7.37 0.38 -20.72
CA ALA A 39 -7.88 -0.98 -20.55
C ALA A 39 -7.21 -1.67 -19.36
N LYS A 40 -5.88 -1.54 -19.27
CA LYS A 40 -5.07 -2.00 -18.14
C LYS A 40 -5.56 -1.41 -16.80
N MET A 41 -5.86 -0.11 -16.76
CA MET A 41 -6.38 0.54 -15.55
C MET A 41 -7.73 -0.04 -15.11
N LYS A 42 -8.65 -0.33 -16.04
CA LYS A 42 -9.97 -0.88 -15.72
C LYS A 42 -9.90 -2.27 -15.09
N GLU A 43 -8.98 -3.11 -15.53
CA GLU A 43 -8.82 -4.48 -15.02
C GLU A 43 -8.10 -4.54 -13.67
N LEU A 44 -7.32 -3.51 -13.34
CA LEU A 44 -6.47 -3.47 -12.15
C LEU A 44 -7.02 -2.56 -11.03
N VAL A 45 -8.19 -1.92 -11.22
CA VAL A 45 -8.77 -0.94 -10.26
C VAL A 45 -8.77 -1.45 -8.81
N ASP A 46 -9.18 -2.70 -8.62
CA ASP A 46 -9.35 -3.30 -7.28
C ASP A 46 -8.12 -4.09 -6.83
N LYS A 47 -7.00 -3.99 -7.55
CA LYS A 47 -5.77 -4.72 -7.25
C LYS A 47 -4.73 -3.82 -6.57
N GLU A 48 -3.97 -4.42 -5.66
CA GLU A 48 -2.81 -3.78 -5.06
C GLU A 48 -1.64 -3.85 -6.04
N ILE A 49 -1.54 -2.79 -6.85
CA ILE A 49 -0.44 -2.59 -7.78
C ILE A 49 0.67 -1.84 -7.06
N VAL A 50 1.86 -2.44 -7.06
CA VAL A 50 3.08 -1.84 -6.53
C VAL A 50 4.04 -1.65 -7.70
N ILE A 51 4.63 -0.46 -7.79
CA ILE A 51 5.69 -0.19 -8.77
C ILE A 51 7.03 -0.35 -8.07
N ILE A 52 7.82 -1.32 -8.50
CA ILE A 52 9.15 -1.62 -7.96
C ILE A 52 10.13 -1.51 -9.09
N ASP A 53 11.17 -0.69 -8.94
CA ASP A 53 12.22 -0.55 -9.95
C ASP A 53 11.66 -0.28 -11.36
N LYS A 54 10.67 0.61 -11.43
CA LYS A 54 9.95 1.02 -12.66
C LYS A 54 9.10 -0.08 -13.31
N MET A 55 9.05 -1.28 -12.74
CA MET A 55 8.19 -2.38 -13.17
C MET A 55 6.95 -2.47 -12.28
N GLU A 56 5.82 -2.87 -12.86
CA GLU A 56 4.53 -2.93 -12.18
C GLU A 56 4.23 -4.37 -11.75
N TYR A 57 3.83 -4.54 -10.50
CA TYR A 57 3.51 -5.85 -9.91
C TYR A 57 2.12 -5.85 -9.30
N VAL A 58 1.39 -6.95 -9.46
CA VAL A 58 0.14 -7.24 -8.77
C VAL A 58 0.46 -8.07 -7.53
N LYS A 59 0.06 -7.59 -6.35
CA LYS A 59 0.09 -8.40 -5.13
C LYS A 59 -1.13 -9.31 -5.09
N VAL A 60 -0.89 -10.61 -4.99
CA VAL A 60 -1.94 -11.65 -4.89
C VAL A 60 -1.70 -12.53 -3.68
N LEU A 61 -2.75 -13.14 -3.14
CA LEU A 61 -2.60 -14.13 -2.07
C LEU A 61 -1.95 -15.40 -2.64
N ASN A 62 -0.96 -15.95 -1.94
CA ASN A 62 -0.33 -17.19 -2.36
C ASN A 62 -1.23 -18.39 -2.01
N PRO A 63 -1.80 -19.13 -2.99
CA PRO A 63 -2.68 -20.26 -2.70
C PRO A 63 -1.95 -21.41 -1.98
N LYS A 64 -0.62 -21.48 -2.09
CA LYS A 64 0.19 -22.51 -1.43
C LYS A 64 0.28 -22.33 0.08
N THR A 65 0.01 -21.14 0.61
CA THR A 65 0.01 -20.86 2.06
C THR A 65 -1.01 -21.69 2.83
N ILE A 66 -2.07 -22.15 2.16
CA ILE A 66 -3.08 -23.05 2.75
C ILE A 66 -2.47 -24.44 3.02
N GLN A 67 -1.49 -24.85 2.21
CA GLN A 67 -0.85 -26.17 2.28
C GLN A 67 0.44 -26.13 3.09
N ASP A 68 1.17 -25.01 3.02
CA ASP A 68 2.44 -24.81 3.70
C ASP A 68 2.51 -23.38 4.27
N PRO A 69 2.31 -23.21 5.59
CA PRO A 69 2.39 -21.91 6.26
C PRO A 69 3.77 -21.23 6.17
N LEU A 70 4.83 -21.96 5.79
CA LEU A 70 6.18 -21.41 5.63
C LEU A 70 6.34 -20.65 4.30
N GLN A 71 5.40 -20.81 3.37
CA GLN A 71 5.40 -20.05 2.12
C GLN A 71 5.02 -18.59 2.37
N PRO A 72 5.56 -17.65 1.58
CA PRO A 72 5.19 -16.24 1.70
C PRO A 72 3.70 -16.05 1.49
N LYS A 73 3.08 -15.24 2.34
CA LYS A 73 1.64 -14.98 2.34
C LYS A 73 1.14 -14.42 1.01
N TYR A 74 1.93 -13.56 0.39
CA TYR A 74 1.62 -12.89 -0.87
C TYR A 74 2.64 -13.22 -1.94
N LEU A 75 2.20 -13.22 -3.21
CA LEU A 75 3.06 -13.23 -4.38
C LEU A 75 2.97 -11.88 -5.08
N TYR A 76 4.08 -11.45 -5.66
CA TYR A 76 4.17 -10.21 -6.45
C TYR A 76 4.48 -10.58 -7.89
N ILE A 77 3.45 -10.49 -8.73
CA ILE A 77 3.47 -11.00 -10.10
C ILE A 77 3.56 -9.82 -11.06
N PRO A 78 4.50 -9.81 -12.03
CA PRO A 78 4.52 -8.78 -13.06
C PRO A 78 3.14 -8.60 -13.69
N VAL A 79 2.71 -7.35 -13.91
CA VAL A 79 1.37 -7.08 -14.40
C VAL A 79 1.12 -7.77 -15.76
N GLU A 80 2.12 -7.84 -16.64
CA GLU A 80 1.97 -8.55 -17.91
C GLU A 80 1.70 -10.05 -17.71
N GLU A 81 2.38 -10.68 -16.75
CA GLU A 81 2.20 -12.10 -16.42
C GLU A 81 0.83 -12.35 -15.77
N TYR A 82 0.40 -11.47 -14.86
CA TYR A 82 -0.90 -11.56 -14.20
C TYR A 82 -2.05 -11.45 -15.19
N LEU A 83 -1.97 -10.49 -16.11
CA LEU A 83 -3.01 -10.29 -17.14
C LEU A 83 -3.06 -11.47 -18.12
N ALA A 84 -1.93 -12.12 -18.40
CA ALA A 84 -1.88 -13.31 -19.25
C ALA A 84 -2.44 -14.58 -18.58
N HIS A 85 -2.30 -14.73 -17.26
CA HIS A 85 -2.62 -15.97 -16.52
C HIS A 85 -3.58 -15.75 -15.33
N LYS A 86 -4.51 -14.80 -15.44
CA LYS A 86 -5.37 -14.34 -14.32
C LYS A 86 -6.03 -15.49 -13.54
N GLU A 87 -6.54 -16.51 -14.22
CA GLU A 87 -7.28 -17.63 -13.61
C GLU A 87 -6.44 -18.51 -12.68
N SER A 88 -5.12 -18.52 -12.86
CA SER A 88 -4.17 -19.28 -12.04
C SER A 88 -4.00 -18.70 -10.64
N TYR A 89 -4.38 -17.43 -10.45
CA TYR A 89 -4.18 -16.69 -9.21
C TYR A 89 -5.49 -16.35 -8.48
N LEU A 90 -6.64 -16.80 -9.01
CA LEU A 90 -7.93 -16.67 -8.35
C LEU A 90 -8.17 -17.85 -7.41
N LEU A 91 -8.49 -17.56 -6.14
CA LEU A 91 -8.92 -18.58 -5.19
C LEU A 91 -10.22 -19.25 -5.66
N PRO A 92 -10.44 -20.55 -5.36
CA PRO A 92 -11.66 -21.26 -5.76
C PRO A 92 -12.97 -20.60 -5.31
N SER A 93 -12.98 -19.89 -4.18
CA SER A 93 -14.13 -19.12 -3.69
C SER A 93 -14.42 -17.88 -4.54
N MET A 94 -13.38 -17.18 -5.01
CA MET A 94 -13.52 -16.00 -5.88
C MET A 94 -13.93 -16.35 -7.31
N LYS A 95 -13.62 -17.56 -7.78
CA LYS A 95 -14.12 -18.08 -9.08
C LYS A 95 -15.64 -18.13 -9.13
N LYS A 96 -16.33 -18.30 -7.99
CA LYS A 96 -17.79 -18.38 -7.94
C LYS A 96 -18.46 -17.00 -7.96
N GLU A 97 -17.85 -15.98 -7.35
CA GLU A 97 -18.36 -14.59 -7.37
C GLU A 97 -18.12 -13.88 -8.71
N GLU A 98 -16.98 -14.11 -9.38
CA GLU A 98 -16.66 -13.46 -10.66
C GLU A 98 -17.53 -14.00 -11.82
N VAL A 99 -17.92 -15.28 -11.77
CA VAL A 99 -18.90 -15.89 -12.69
C VAL A 99 -20.32 -15.37 -12.42
N GLN A 100 -20.64 -14.99 -11.18
CA GLN A 100 -21.96 -14.47 -10.82
C GLN A 100 -22.12 -12.99 -11.17
N MET A 101 -21.05 -12.18 -11.05
CA MET A 101 -21.02 -10.79 -11.50
C MET A 101 -21.03 -10.62 -13.03
N THR A 102 -20.53 -11.61 -13.78
CA THR A 102 -20.57 -11.59 -15.26
C THR A 102 -21.95 -11.90 -15.84
N LEU A 103 -22.88 -12.43 -15.03
CA LEU A 103 -24.25 -12.77 -15.44
C LEU A 103 -25.32 -11.77 -14.99
N SER A 104 -24.97 -10.77 -14.17
CA SER A 104 -25.89 -9.70 -13.76
C SER A 104 -25.58 -8.40 -14.52
N SER A 105 -26.25 -8.22 -15.66
CA SER A 105 -26.24 -6.96 -16.42
C SER A 105 -26.92 -5.84 -15.61
N SER A 106 -26.16 -4.77 -15.30
CA SER A 106 -26.66 -3.55 -14.70
C SER A 106 -27.56 -2.76 -15.68
N PRO A 107 -28.64 -2.10 -15.21
CA PRO A 107 -29.40 -1.17 -16.03
C PRO A 107 -28.64 0.16 -16.20
N SER A 108 -28.71 0.72 -17.41
CA SER A 108 -28.18 2.04 -17.77
C SER A 108 -28.87 3.18 -17.02
N PRO A 109 -28.14 4.19 -16.51
CA PRO A 109 -28.73 5.48 -16.18
C PRO A 109 -28.55 6.47 -17.34
N SER A 110 -29.68 7.11 -17.63
CA SER A 110 -29.92 8.18 -18.58
C SER A 110 -29.05 9.43 -18.35
N SER A 111 -28.75 10.10 -19.46
CA SER A 111 -28.23 11.46 -19.51
C SER A 111 -29.14 12.46 -18.78
N SER A 112 -28.64 13.07 -17.71
CA SER A 112 -29.21 14.30 -17.13
C SER A 112 -28.12 15.35 -16.92
N LYS A 113 -28.52 16.59 -17.16
CA LYS A 113 -27.72 17.78 -17.41
C LYS A 113 -26.79 18.17 -16.26
N LEU A 114 -25.71 18.87 -16.64
CA LEU A 114 -24.83 19.66 -15.78
C LEU A 114 -25.64 20.68 -14.98
N ASP A 115 -25.78 20.46 -13.67
CA ASP A 115 -26.10 21.51 -12.71
C ASP A 115 -24.88 21.74 -11.80
N LEU A 116 -24.31 22.93 -11.92
CA LEU A 116 -23.27 23.46 -11.05
C LEU A 116 -23.85 23.67 -9.65
N SER A 117 -23.47 22.82 -8.70
CA SER A 117 -23.70 23.06 -7.27
C SER A 117 -22.43 23.55 -6.57
N PRO A 118 -22.54 24.43 -5.56
CA PRO A 118 -21.41 25.13 -4.96
C PRO A 118 -20.51 24.18 -4.18
N MET A 119 -19.19 24.46 -4.21
CA MET A 119 -18.17 23.73 -3.46
C MET A 119 -18.52 23.69 -1.97
N THR A 120 -18.83 22.49 -1.47
CA THR A 120 -18.80 22.21 -0.04
C THR A 120 -17.37 22.38 0.49
N PRO A 121 -17.20 22.90 1.71
CA PRO A 121 -15.87 23.08 2.30
C PRO A 121 -15.16 21.72 2.40
N VAL A 122 -13.94 21.69 1.88
CA VAL A 122 -13.06 20.52 1.88
C VAL A 122 -12.83 20.12 3.33
N SER A 123 -13.43 19.00 3.77
CA SER A 123 -13.06 18.35 5.01
C SER A 123 -11.54 18.14 5.02
N PRO A 124 -10.81 18.43 6.13
CA PRO A 124 -9.37 18.21 6.17
C PRO A 124 -9.08 16.78 5.70
N SER A 125 -8.29 16.66 4.62
CA SER A 125 -7.92 15.37 4.07
C SER A 125 -7.26 14.56 5.18
N ALA A 126 -7.71 13.32 5.38
CA ALA A 126 -7.04 12.40 6.29
C ALA A 126 -5.53 12.38 6.00
N PRO A 127 -4.67 12.32 7.04
CA PRO A 127 -3.23 12.38 6.85
C PRO A 127 -2.76 11.26 5.94
N LEU A 128 -1.85 11.59 5.02
CA LEU A 128 -1.28 10.61 4.10
C LEU A 128 -0.52 9.52 4.84
N LYS A 129 -0.63 8.29 4.34
CA LYS A 129 -0.07 7.12 5.01
C LYS A 129 1.38 6.88 4.60
N LYS A 130 2.23 6.61 5.60
CA LYS A 130 3.67 6.38 5.44
C LYS A 130 3.94 4.90 5.25
N LYS A 131 4.88 4.55 4.38
CA LYS A 131 5.30 3.15 4.16
C LYS A 131 6.40 2.77 5.13
N VAL A 132 6.21 1.72 5.91
CA VAL A 132 7.17 1.24 6.91
C VAL A 132 7.48 -0.22 6.64
N LEU A 133 8.75 -0.58 6.75
CA LEU A 133 9.21 -1.97 6.74
C LEU A 133 9.56 -2.38 8.17
N ILE A 134 8.99 -3.49 8.65
CA ILE A 134 9.46 -4.15 9.88
C ILE A 134 10.07 -5.48 9.44
N THR A 135 11.35 -5.69 9.75
CA THR A 135 12.05 -6.95 9.46
C THR A 135 11.70 -8.00 10.51
N TYR A 136 12.10 -9.24 10.26
CA TYR A 136 12.16 -10.22 11.33
C TYR A 136 13.13 -9.78 12.41
N PHE A 137 12.84 -10.21 13.64
CA PHE A 137 13.71 -9.95 14.78
C PHE A 137 14.81 -11.01 14.80
N ASP A 138 16.07 -10.56 14.89
CA ASP A 138 17.23 -11.43 15.12
C ASP A 138 17.06 -12.12 16.47
N ASP A 139 16.67 -13.39 16.42
CA ASP A 139 16.41 -14.22 17.59
C ASP A 139 17.73 -14.77 18.13
N ARG A 140 18.17 -14.22 19.28
CA ARG A 140 19.36 -14.70 20.01
C ARG A 140 18.99 -15.58 21.20
N THR A 141 17.87 -16.30 21.13
CA THR A 141 17.52 -17.32 22.11
C THR A 141 18.40 -18.57 21.98
N PHE A 142 18.42 -19.38 23.04
CA PHE A 142 19.16 -20.65 23.10
C PHE A 142 18.43 -21.81 22.40
N SER A 143 17.33 -21.54 21.69
CA SER A 143 16.48 -22.56 21.06
C SER A 143 16.51 -22.37 19.55
N GLU A 144 17.07 -23.33 18.81
CA GLU A 144 17.21 -23.29 17.35
C GLU A 144 15.88 -23.49 16.59
N GLU A 145 14.77 -23.75 17.29
CA GLU A 145 13.51 -24.20 16.68
C GLU A 145 12.40 -23.14 16.55
N GLU A 146 12.58 -21.87 16.93
CA GLU A 146 11.44 -20.95 16.96
C GLU A 146 11.46 -19.82 15.92
N LEU A 147 10.40 -19.78 15.12
CA LEU A 147 9.92 -18.64 14.31
C LEU A 147 9.45 -17.46 15.19
N LEU A 148 10.00 -17.32 16.40
CA LEU A 148 9.55 -16.34 17.39
C LEU A 148 9.79 -14.92 16.88
N GLY A 149 10.95 -14.67 16.26
CA GLY A 149 11.26 -13.38 15.64
C GLY A 149 10.25 -12.96 14.56
N ASP A 150 9.82 -13.89 13.71
CA ASP A 150 8.85 -13.67 12.64
C ASP A 150 7.47 -13.38 13.21
N TRP A 151 7.02 -14.22 14.15
CA TRP A 151 5.74 -14.05 14.84
C TRP A 151 5.67 -12.73 15.61
N MET A 152 6.77 -12.35 16.27
CA MET A 152 6.89 -11.08 16.98
C MET A 152 6.77 -9.89 16.03
N ALA A 153 7.42 -9.95 14.86
CA ALA A 153 7.29 -8.92 13.84
C ALA A 153 5.84 -8.77 13.36
N GLU A 154 5.16 -9.88 13.06
CA GLU A 154 3.74 -9.85 12.65
C GLU A 154 2.82 -9.29 13.73
N LYS A 155 3.03 -9.71 14.99
CA LYS A 155 2.29 -9.23 16.14
C LYS A 155 2.53 -7.73 16.36
N LEU A 156 3.77 -7.27 16.25
CA LEU A 156 4.14 -5.86 16.35
C LEU A 156 3.49 -5.03 15.24
N ILE A 157 3.50 -5.50 13.99
CA ILE A 157 2.81 -4.86 12.86
C ILE A 157 1.33 -4.68 13.18
N LYS A 158 0.66 -5.74 13.68
CA LYS A 158 -0.75 -5.68 14.07
C LYS A 158 -0.99 -4.62 15.16
N ASP A 159 -0.21 -4.65 16.23
CA ASP A 159 -0.41 -3.77 17.38
C ASP A 159 -0.09 -2.30 17.05
N VAL A 160 0.91 -2.02 16.20
CA VAL A 160 1.22 -0.68 15.72
C VAL A 160 0.16 -0.19 14.73
N SER A 161 -0.30 -1.04 13.81
CA SER A 161 -1.35 -0.66 12.83
C SER A 161 -2.67 -0.23 13.49
N GLN A 162 -2.99 -0.81 14.64
CA GLN A 162 -4.17 -0.43 15.44
C GLN A 162 -4.00 0.94 16.12
N LYS A 163 -2.77 1.31 16.48
CA LYS A 163 -2.46 2.58 17.16
C LYS A 163 -2.25 3.72 16.18
N THR A 164 -1.67 3.43 15.02
CA THR A 164 -1.21 4.42 14.03
C THR A 164 -1.76 4.04 12.65
N PRO A 165 -3.02 4.40 12.33
CA PRO A 165 -3.72 3.96 11.12
C PRO A 165 -3.22 4.62 9.81
N ASN A 166 -2.35 5.62 9.94
CA ASN A 166 -1.62 6.33 8.90
C ASN A 166 -0.30 5.62 8.49
N LEU A 167 -0.19 4.31 8.72
CA LEU A 167 0.93 3.50 8.24
C LEU A 167 0.47 2.44 7.23
N ILE A 168 1.36 2.13 6.30
CA ILE A 168 1.28 0.99 5.37
C ILE A 168 2.51 0.15 5.63
N PHE A 169 2.32 -1.12 5.96
CA PHE A 169 3.44 -2.04 6.17
C PHE A 169 3.80 -2.75 4.86
N ILE A 170 5.07 -2.69 4.49
CA ILE A 170 5.61 -3.38 3.32
C ILE A 170 5.99 -4.80 3.72
N ASP A 171 5.68 -5.77 2.85
CA ASP A 171 5.92 -7.19 3.10
C ASP A 171 7.43 -7.50 3.11
N TYR A 172 7.94 -8.02 4.22
CA TYR A 172 9.37 -8.27 4.37
C TYR A 172 9.90 -9.36 3.41
N PRO A 173 9.22 -10.51 3.21
CA PRO A 173 9.60 -11.49 2.20
C PRO A 173 9.82 -10.90 0.80
N MET A 174 8.95 -9.99 0.36
CA MET A 174 9.09 -9.28 -0.93
C MET A 174 10.39 -8.48 -1.01
N VAL A 175 10.71 -7.75 0.06
CA VAL A 175 11.94 -6.97 0.16
C VAL A 175 13.17 -7.87 0.19
N LYS A 176 13.12 -8.97 0.96
CA LYS A 176 14.19 -9.97 1.04
C LYS A 176 14.48 -10.60 -0.32
N ASP A 177 13.45 -10.98 -1.07
CA ASP A 177 13.60 -11.50 -2.44
C ASP A 177 14.17 -10.45 -3.39
N PHE A 178 13.75 -9.19 -3.27
CA PHE A 178 14.29 -8.09 -4.07
C PHE A 178 15.78 -7.85 -3.79
N PHE A 179 16.21 -7.87 -2.53
CA PHE A 179 17.62 -7.75 -2.15
C PHE A 179 18.44 -8.93 -2.67
N LYS A 180 17.93 -10.16 -2.49
CA LYS A 180 18.57 -11.39 -2.99
C LYS A 180 18.76 -11.35 -4.51
N LYS A 181 17.75 -10.93 -5.28
CA LYS A 181 17.84 -10.77 -6.74
C LYS A 181 18.92 -9.76 -7.18
N ARG A 182 19.27 -8.81 -6.30
CA ARG A 182 20.35 -7.83 -6.53
C ARG A 182 21.69 -8.22 -5.90
N GLY A 183 21.81 -9.42 -5.35
CA GLY A 183 23.03 -9.88 -4.70
C GLY A 183 23.35 -9.15 -3.38
N LEU A 184 22.35 -8.55 -2.75
CA LEU A 184 22.47 -7.87 -1.46
C LEU A 184 22.02 -8.81 -0.33
N SER A 185 22.59 -8.65 0.86
CA SER A 185 22.23 -9.40 2.06
C SER A 185 21.24 -8.62 2.94
N GLU A 186 20.81 -9.21 4.05
CA GLU A 186 19.92 -8.54 5.01
C GLU A 186 20.66 -7.44 5.81
N ARG A 187 22.00 -7.48 5.86
CA ARG A 187 22.81 -6.46 6.56
C ARG A 187 22.68 -5.09 5.90
N GLU A 188 22.43 -5.06 4.59
CA GLU A 188 22.23 -3.83 3.83
C GLU A 188 20.95 -3.10 4.23
N LEU A 189 20.01 -3.74 4.95
CA LEU A 189 18.81 -3.09 5.49
C LEU A 189 19.14 -2.06 6.58
N GLU A 190 20.32 -2.13 7.20
CA GLU A 190 20.83 -1.12 8.14
C GLU A 190 21.85 -0.17 7.48
N ALA A 191 22.30 -0.47 6.25
CA ALA A 191 23.32 0.31 5.56
C ALA A 191 22.70 1.42 4.69
N PRO A 192 23.35 2.59 4.56
CA PRO A 192 22.84 3.69 3.75
C PRO A 192 22.48 3.31 2.30
N ILE A 193 23.25 2.39 1.70
CA ILE A 193 23.00 1.90 0.33
C ILE A 193 21.67 1.15 0.20
N GLY A 194 21.37 0.24 1.15
CA GLY A 194 20.12 -0.52 1.11
C GLY A 194 18.93 0.33 1.55
N LEU A 195 19.11 1.21 2.53
CA LEU A 195 18.09 2.19 2.94
C LEU A 195 17.68 3.10 1.77
N ARG A 196 18.66 3.62 1.01
CA ARG A 196 18.39 4.40 -0.20
C ARG A 196 17.65 3.57 -1.24
N LEU A 197 18.08 2.34 -1.47
CA LEU A 197 17.44 1.44 -2.43
C LEU A 197 15.97 1.16 -2.05
N LEU A 198 15.67 0.95 -0.77
CA LEU A 198 14.29 0.75 -0.29
C LEU A 198 13.44 2.00 -0.49
N ASN A 199 14.03 3.16 -0.27
CA ASN A 199 13.38 4.43 -0.49
C ASN A 199 13.03 4.63 -1.97
N GLU A 200 13.98 4.35 -2.86
CA GLU A 200 13.85 4.49 -4.31
C GLU A 200 12.88 3.47 -4.91
N ALA A 201 13.02 2.20 -4.54
CA ALA A 201 12.26 1.11 -5.16
C ALA A 201 10.84 0.96 -4.59
N PHE A 202 10.65 1.17 -3.28
CA PHE A 202 9.37 0.89 -2.61
C PHE A 202 8.70 2.14 -2.02
N GLY A 203 9.40 3.28 -1.95
CA GLY A 203 8.90 4.45 -1.23
C GLY A 203 8.79 4.24 0.27
N VAL A 204 9.57 3.30 0.83
CA VAL A 204 9.65 3.10 2.28
C VAL A 204 10.15 4.39 2.91
N HIS A 205 9.56 4.79 4.04
CA HIS A 205 9.91 5.96 4.83
C HIS A 205 10.83 5.60 5.99
N ALA A 206 10.55 4.45 6.63
CA ALA A 206 11.39 3.91 7.68
C ALA A 206 11.50 2.38 7.63
N VAL A 207 12.66 1.90 8.06
CA VAL A 207 12.95 0.49 8.31
C VAL A 207 13.11 0.29 9.81
N VAL A 208 12.44 -0.72 10.35
CA VAL A 208 12.57 -1.15 11.74
C VAL A 208 13.25 -2.50 11.73
N THR A 209 14.46 -2.57 12.30
CA THR A 209 15.14 -3.84 12.58
C THR A 209 15.06 -4.14 14.07
N GLY A 210 15.07 -5.42 14.42
CA GLY A 210 14.84 -5.87 15.78
C GLY A 210 15.83 -6.94 16.21
N GLN A 211 16.18 -6.95 17.48
CA GLN A 211 16.96 -8.01 18.12
C GLN A 211 16.26 -8.43 19.40
N LEU A 212 16.22 -9.72 19.63
CA LEU A 212 15.57 -10.33 20.78
C LEU A 212 16.61 -11.00 21.68
N SER A 213 16.44 -10.88 22.99
CA SER A 213 17.23 -11.60 23.99
C SER A 213 16.33 -12.15 25.10
N GLY A 214 16.41 -13.46 25.33
CA GLY A 214 15.42 -14.21 26.12
C GLY A 214 14.21 -14.64 25.27
N PRO A 215 13.17 -15.26 25.85
CA PRO A 215 12.80 -15.14 27.26
C PRO A 215 13.61 -16.04 28.20
N TYR A 216 14.24 -15.41 29.21
CA TYR A 216 14.91 -16.09 30.31
C TYR A 216 13.89 -16.41 31.41
N THR A 217 13.75 -17.69 31.79
CA THR A 217 12.75 -18.11 32.78
C THR A 217 13.41 -18.50 34.10
N PHE A 218 12.84 -18.01 35.19
CA PHE A 218 13.25 -18.24 36.56
C PHE A 218 12.16 -19.02 37.28
N ILE A 219 12.49 -20.20 37.76
CA ILE A 219 11.57 -21.07 38.49
C ILE A 219 11.93 -21.05 39.96
N THR A 220 10.98 -20.64 40.80
CA THR A 220 11.08 -20.81 42.24
C THR A 220 10.27 -22.04 42.64
N LYS A 221 10.95 -23.07 43.12
CA LYS A 221 10.31 -24.30 43.59
C LYS A 221 9.66 -24.04 44.95
N GLY A 222 8.37 -24.38 45.08
CA GLY A 222 7.67 -24.40 46.35
C GLY A 222 7.81 -25.75 47.07
N PRO A 223 7.39 -25.85 48.34
CA PRO A 223 7.29 -27.10 49.08
C PRO A 223 6.46 -28.17 48.35
N LYS A 224 5.41 -27.73 47.63
CA LYS A 224 4.63 -28.55 46.69
C LYS A 224 4.77 -28.01 45.27
N ALA A 225 4.60 -28.87 44.26
CA ALA A 225 4.69 -28.49 42.85
C ALA A 225 3.71 -27.35 42.47
N GLU A 226 2.54 -27.32 43.11
CA GLU A 226 1.50 -26.28 42.92
C GLU A 226 1.85 -24.93 43.59
N GLU A 227 2.81 -24.92 44.51
CA GLU A 227 3.23 -23.73 45.26
C GLU A 227 4.41 -23.00 44.59
N GLY A 228 5.06 -23.65 43.62
CA GLY A 228 6.10 -23.04 42.79
C GLY A 228 5.56 -21.95 41.87
N PHE A 229 6.44 -21.02 41.49
CA PHE A 229 6.13 -20.01 40.48
C PHE A 229 7.25 -19.89 39.46
N ALA A 230 6.86 -19.54 38.24
CA ALA A 230 7.79 -19.19 37.17
C ALA A 230 7.61 -17.70 36.82
N SER A 231 8.71 -17.04 36.53
CA SER A 231 8.73 -15.67 36.01
C SER A 231 9.69 -15.62 34.83
N SER A 232 9.38 -14.83 33.81
CA SER A 232 10.26 -14.69 32.64
C SER A 232 10.60 -13.23 32.37
N ILE A 233 11.83 -13.01 31.89
CA ILE A 233 12.33 -11.70 31.45
C ILE A 233 12.71 -11.81 29.98
N ILE A 234 12.32 -10.82 29.20
CA ILE A 234 12.69 -10.66 27.81
C ILE A 234 13.17 -9.23 27.59
N GLN A 235 14.17 -9.06 26.73
CA GLN A 235 14.63 -7.77 26.28
C GLN A 235 14.50 -7.71 24.76
N ILE A 236 13.87 -6.65 24.28
CA ILE A 236 13.69 -6.39 22.84
C ILE A 236 14.33 -5.04 22.53
N GLU A 237 15.29 -5.05 21.61
CA GLU A 237 15.88 -3.84 21.03
C GLU A 237 15.37 -3.67 19.61
N ALA A 238 14.89 -2.48 19.26
CA ALA A 238 14.48 -2.13 17.92
C ALA A 238 15.18 -0.86 17.45
N LYS A 239 15.69 -0.87 16.22
CA LYS A 239 16.34 0.28 15.58
C LYS A 239 15.44 0.79 14.48
N ILE A 240 15.23 2.11 14.44
CA ILE A 240 14.42 2.77 13.41
C ILE A 240 15.37 3.59 12.54
N PHE A 241 15.41 3.28 11.25
CA PHE A 241 16.20 4.00 10.25
C PHE A 241 15.28 4.82 9.36
N GLU A 242 15.59 6.10 9.16
CA GLU A 242 14.92 6.92 8.15
C GLU A 242 15.60 6.67 6.80
N THR A 243 14.84 6.18 5.83
CA THR A 243 15.41 5.72 4.54
C THR A 243 15.81 6.86 3.62
N ARG A 244 15.21 8.05 3.80
CA ARG A 244 15.50 9.24 3.01
C ARG A 244 16.90 9.78 3.31
N SER A 245 17.22 9.93 4.60
CA SER A 245 18.54 10.38 5.06
C SER A 245 19.56 9.24 5.16
N GLY A 246 19.09 7.99 5.22
CA GLY A 246 19.92 6.80 5.41
C GLY A 246 20.50 6.70 6.83
N LYS A 247 19.92 7.41 7.81
CA LYS A 247 20.43 7.53 9.18
C LYS A 247 19.59 6.74 10.18
N LEU A 248 20.24 6.26 11.23
CA LEU A 248 19.58 5.75 12.42
C LEU A 248 18.86 6.91 13.13
N MET A 249 17.52 6.84 13.19
CA MET A 249 16.68 7.84 13.83
C MET A 249 16.58 7.59 15.34
N LYS A 250 16.36 6.33 15.74
CA LYS A 250 16.19 5.97 17.15
C LYS A 250 16.48 4.50 17.42
N THR A 251 17.04 4.22 18.59
CA THR A 251 17.04 2.88 19.18
C THR A 251 16.04 2.86 20.34
N LEU A 252 15.13 1.89 20.32
CA LEU A 252 14.17 1.59 21.36
C LEU A 252 14.62 0.32 22.07
N SER A 253 14.58 0.32 23.40
CA SER A 253 14.84 -0.87 24.21
C SER A 253 13.69 -1.04 25.18
N THR A 254 13.16 -2.26 25.24
CA THR A 254 12.03 -2.61 26.11
C THR A 254 12.35 -3.88 26.87
N GLN A 255 11.92 -3.91 28.13
CA GLN A 255 12.08 -5.06 29.02
C GLN A 255 10.84 -5.15 29.89
N ASN A 256 10.32 -6.35 30.09
CA ASN A 256 9.17 -6.54 30.97
C ASN A 256 9.60 -6.53 32.46
N PRO A 257 8.73 -6.05 33.37
CA PRO A 257 8.93 -6.26 34.80
C PRO A 257 8.79 -7.74 35.17
N ILE A 258 9.77 -8.32 35.89
CA ILE A 258 9.77 -9.74 36.28
C ILE A 258 8.53 -10.13 37.13
N VAL A 259 8.04 -9.21 37.95
CA VAL A 259 6.86 -9.45 38.80
C VAL A 259 5.59 -9.61 37.96
N ALA A 260 5.51 -8.89 36.83
CA ALA A 260 4.33 -8.90 35.96
C ALA A 260 4.19 -10.20 35.14
N THR A 261 5.20 -11.07 35.17
CA THR A 261 5.21 -12.36 34.47
C THR A 261 5.19 -13.55 35.43
N LYS A 262 4.96 -13.31 36.72
CA LYS A 262 4.89 -14.34 37.74
C LYS A 262 3.64 -15.21 37.56
N MET A 263 3.83 -16.46 37.15
CA MET A 263 2.78 -17.45 36.90
C MET A 263 2.91 -18.63 37.88
N LYS A 264 1.78 -19.26 38.20
CA LYS A 264 1.68 -20.46 39.04
C LYS A 264 0.91 -21.57 38.31
N GLY A 265 1.06 -22.79 38.80
CA GLY A 265 0.33 -23.97 38.34
C GLY A 265 0.96 -24.65 37.12
N THR A 266 0.17 -25.48 36.46
CA THR A 266 0.63 -26.23 35.28
C THR A 266 1.01 -25.29 34.13
N PHE A 267 2.13 -25.58 33.48
CA PHE A 267 2.72 -24.77 32.41
C PHE A 267 3.04 -23.33 32.82
N ALA A 268 3.40 -23.12 34.09
CA ALA A 268 3.75 -21.79 34.59
C ALA A 268 4.92 -21.17 33.81
N GLU A 269 5.90 -21.98 33.40
CA GLU A 269 7.05 -21.54 32.61
C GLU A 269 6.63 -20.99 31.25
N GLU A 270 5.87 -21.76 30.47
CA GLU A 270 5.42 -21.38 29.13
C GLU A 270 4.51 -20.16 29.21
N LYS A 271 3.59 -20.12 30.18
CA LYS A 271 2.74 -18.96 30.42
C LYS A 271 3.55 -17.71 30.78
N ALA A 272 4.60 -17.85 31.60
CA ALA A 272 5.47 -16.74 31.96
C ALA A 272 6.25 -16.22 30.74
N LYS A 273 6.75 -17.11 29.87
CA LYS A 273 7.40 -16.75 28.59
C LYS A 273 6.46 -15.97 27.69
N THR A 274 5.28 -16.51 27.39
CA THR A 274 4.28 -15.83 26.56
C THR A 274 3.91 -14.47 27.15
N ARG A 275 3.70 -14.40 28.47
CA ARG A 275 3.34 -13.15 29.13
C ARG A 275 4.44 -12.10 29.08
N ALA A 276 5.71 -12.51 29.18
CA ALA A 276 6.86 -11.62 29.04
C ALA A 276 6.90 -10.97 27.65
N VAL A 277 6.73 -11.80 26.60
CA VAL A 277 6.70 -11.35 25.21
C VAL A 277 5.55 -10.37 24.98
N GLU A 278 4.34 -10.69 25.44
CA GLU A 278 3.17 -9.81 25.30
C GLU A 278 3.37 -8.42 25.92
N ILE A 279 3.88 -8.36 27.16
CA ILE A 279 4.09 -7.10 27.87
C ILE A 279 5.13 -6.26 27.13
N ALA A 280 6.27 -6.87 26.78
CA ALA A 280 7.34 -6.16 26.09
C ALA A 280 6.91 -5.66 24.70
N LEU A 281 6.16 -6.45 23.94
CA LEU A 281 5.63 -6.04 22.63
C LEU A 281 4.64 -4.88 22.72
N VAL A 282 3.75 -4.86 23.73
CA VAL A 282 2.80 -3.75 23.91
C VAL A 282 3.53 -2.43 24.19
N ASP A 283 4.59 -2.48 25.00
CA ASP A 283 5.40 -1.30 25.32
C ASP A 283 6.26 -0.86 24.13
N LEU A 284 6.81 -1.81 23.37
CA LEU A 284 7.53 -1.53 22.14
C LEU A 284 6.61 -0.92 21.09
N ALA A 285 5.41 -1.48 20.87
CA ALA A 285 4.43 -0.97 19.92
C ALA A 285 4.04 0.48 20.24
N ARG A 286 3.83 0.81 21.54
CA ARG A 286 3.54 2.19 21.98
C ARG A 286 4.67 3.15 21.64
N SER A 287 5.91 2.74 21.94
CA SER A 287 7.10 3.57 21.70
C SER A 287 7.38 3.75 20.21
N LEU A 288 7.28 2.66 19.44
CA LEU A 288 7.48 2.65 18.00
C LEU A 288 6.44 3.51 17.28
N SER A 289 5.16 3.40 17.65
CA SER A 289 4.07 4.23 17.11
C SER A 289 4.40 5.73 17.21
N LYS A 290 4.83 6.17 18.40
CA LYS A 290 5.18 7.57 18.67
C LYS A 290 6.34 8.07 17.80
N GLU A 291 7.35 7.24 17.57
CA GLU A 291 8.51 7.61 16.75
C GLU A 291 8.17 7.61 15.25
N LEU A 292 7.37 6.65 14.77
CA LEU A 292 6.92 6.61 13.37
C LEU A 292 5.98 7.77 13.02
N ASP A 293 5.21 8.28 13.98
CA ASP A 293 4.35 9.45 13.78
C ASP A 293 5.13 10.74 13.48
N ARG A 294 6.38 10.85 13.94
CA ARG A 294 7.24 12.02 13.71
C ARG A 294 7.82 12.10 12.31
N ILE A 295 7.84 10.99 11.57
CA ILE A 295 8.40 10.95 10.22
C ILE A 295 7.51 11.75 9.27
N GLU A 296 8.07 12.64 8.48
CA GLU A 296 7.29 13.37 7.49
C GLU A 296 6.89 12.44 6.33
N TRP A 297 5.68 12.61 5.80
CA TRP A 297 5.26 11.88 4.61
C TRP A 297 5.95 12.43 3.36
N PHE A 298 6.37 11.54 2.47
CA PHE A 298 6.80 11.89 1.12
C PHE A 298 6.50 10.75 0.14
N GLY A 299 6.39 11.08 -1.14
CA GLY A 299 6.34 10.10 -2.23
C GLY A 299 7.56 10.20 -3.13
N ARG A 300 7.63 9.34 -4.15
CA ARG A 300 8.58 9.44 -5.25
C ARG A 300 7.91 9.22 -6.60
N ILE A 301 8.49 9.86 -7.61
CA ILE A 301 8.18 9.60 -8.99
C ILE A 301 8.82 8.27 -9.38
N ALA A 302 8.00 7.25 -9.65
CA ALA A 302 8.48 5.93 -10.03
C ALA A 302 9.00 5.93 -11.48
N LYS A 303 8.24 6.52 -12.41
CA LYS A 303 8.61 6.67 -13.83
C LYS A 303 7.88 7.85 -14.47
N VAL A 304 8.41 8.32 -15.60
CA VAL A 304 7.83 9.40 -16.40
C VAL A 304 7.71 8.92 -17.85
N GLU A 305 6.49 8.92 -18.40
CA GLU A 305 6.20 8.50 -19.76
C GLU A 305 5.43 9.61 -20.50
N GLY A 306 6.12 10.31 -21.41
CA GLY A 306 5.51 11.43 -22.12
C GLY A 306 5.08 12.55 -21.17
N LYS A 307 3.77 12.74 -21.00
CA LYS A 307 3.15 13.71 -20.05
C LYS A 307 2.66 13.07 -18.75
N GLU A 308 2.64 11.75 -18.69
CA GLU A 308 2.17 10.99 -17.54
C GLU A 308 3.31 10.76 -16.56
N VAL A 309 3.03 11.04 -15.29
CA VAL A 309 3.97 10.86 -14.19
C VAL A 309 3.41 9.82 -13.24
N TYR A 310 4.14 8.73 -13.06
CA TYR A 310 3.72 7.61 -12.22
C TYR A 310 4.34 7.76 -10.84
N ILE A 311 3.52 7.61 -9.80
CA ILE A 311 3.89 7.89 -8.41
C ILE A 311 3.68 6.61 -7.59
N ASN A 312 4.64 6.32 -6.71
CA ASN A 312 4.61 5.17 -5.79
C ASN A 312 3.72 5.38 -4.55
N ALA A 313 2.62 6.09 -4.73
CA ALA A 313 1.59 6.34 -3.74
C ALA A 313 0.25 6.46 -4.46
N GLY A 314 -0.81 6.00 -3.81
CA GLY A 314 -2.15 5.97 -4.41
C GLY A 314 -3.26 6.11 -3.38
N LYS A 315 -4.41 5.51 -3.68
CA LYS A 315 -5.60 5.51 -2.82
C LYS A 315 -5.29 4.95 -1.43
N LEU A 316 -4.46 3.90 -1.34
CA LEU A 316 -4.04 3.27 -0.10
C LEU A 316 -3.22 4.24 0.78
N SER A 317 -2.40 5.08 0.14
CA SER A 317 -1.63 6.16 0.78
C SER A 317 -2.49 7.36 1.19
N GLY A 318 -3.77 7.39 0.80
CA GLY A 318 -4.70 8.48 1.11
C GLY A 318 -4.75 9.59 0.06
N LEU A 319 -4.05 9.45 -1.07
CA LEU A 319 -4.13 10.42 -2.17
C LEU A 319 -5.52 10.41 -2.81
N LYS A 320 -5.92 11.56 -3.36
CA LYS A 320 -7.16 11.79 -4.10
C LYS A 320 -6.86 12.29 -5.50
N VAL A 321 -7.75 11.96 -6.45
CA VAL A 321 -7.72 12.59 -7.77
C VAL A 321 -7.98 14.09 -7.59
N GLY A 322 -7.15 14.92 -8.22
CA GLY A 322 -7.16 16.37 -8.07
C GLY A 322 -6.11 16.91 -7.11
N ASP A 323 -5.54 16.07 -6.23
CA ASP A 323 -4.45 16.49 -5.33
C ASP A 323 -3.27 17.04 -6.12
N VAL A 324 -2.65 18.10 -5.62
CA VAL A 324 -1.48 18.74 -6.23
C VAL A 324 -0.25 18.44 -5.38
N MET A 325 0.76 17.89 -6.03
CA MET A 325 2.02 17.49 -5.44
C MET A 325 3.12 18.45 -5.85
N GLU A 326 3.92 18.91 -4.91
CA GLU A 326 5.15 19.66 -5.16
C GLU A 326 6.31 18.69 -5.34
N VAL A 327 7.09 18.91 -6.42
CA VAL A 327 8.21 18.06 -6.77
C VAL A 327 9.51 18.74 -6.36
N LEU A 328 10.33 17.99 -5.63
CA LEU A 328 11.63 18.41 -5.15
C LEU A 328 12.72 17.59 -5.86
N PRO A 329 13.80 18.22 -6.32
CA PRO A 329 14.85 17.53 -7.06
C PRO A 329 15.58 16.49 -6.18
N THR A 330 15.95 15.39 -6.82
CA THR A 330 16.80 14.35 -6.24
C THR A 330 18.22 14.89 -6.00
N GLY A 331 18.82 14.62 -4.83
CA GLY A 331 20.27 14.82 -4.61
C GLY A 331 20.77 16.21 -4.20
N SER A 332 19.93 17.24 -4.05
CA SER A 332 20.36 18.53 -3.46
C SER A 332 20.31 18.52 -1.93
N ASP A 333 21.30 19.18 -1.29
CA ASP A 333 21.43 19.33 0.16
C ASP A 333 20.16 19.90 0.84
N GLU A 334 19.92 19.46 2.08
CA GLU A 334 18.60 19.39 2.71
C GLU A 334 17.93 20.72 3.10
N GLU A 335 18.61 21.87 3.01
CA GLU A 335 18.11 23.06 3.71
C GLU A 335 17.31 24.07 2.86
N ARG A 336 17.37 24.03 1.53
CA ARG A 336 16.55 24.90 0.65
C ARG A 336 16.27 24.25 -0.70
N LYS A 337 15.23 23.41 -0.77
CA LYS A 337 14.76 22.88 -2.05
C LYS A 337 13.67 23.77 -2.61
N GLU A 338 14.02 24.53 -3.64
CA GLU A 338 13.03 25.17 -4.50
C GLU A 338 12.17 24.11 -5.17
N VAL A 339 10.86 24.38 -5.27
CA VAL A 339 9.91 23.51 -5.95
C VAL A 339 10.27 23.46 -7.44
N LYS A 340 10.67 22.29 -7.94
CA LYS A 340 11.05 22.05 -9.34
C LYS A 340 9.84 22.19 -10.26
N THR A 341 8.71 21.62 -9.86
CA THR A 341 7.46 21.55 -10.64
C THR A 341 6.30 21.11 -9.75
N ARG A 342 5.07 21.17 -10.29
CA ARG A 342 3.86 20.68 -9.63
C ARG A 342 3.16 19.63 -10.48
N ILE A 343 2.67 18.57 -9.85
CA ILE A 343 1.95 17.45 -10.48
C ILE A 343 0.55 17.36 -9.90
N GLN A 344 -0.47 17.32 -10.74
CA GLN A 344 -1.83 17.01 -10.29
C GLN A 344 -2.17 15.54 -10.55
N ILE A 345 -2.65 14.86 -9.51
CA ILE A 345 -3.11 13.47 -9.60
C ILE A 345 -4.34 13.41 -10.51
N SER A 346 -4.27 12.62 -11.57
CA SER A 346 -5.33 12.50 -12.58
C SER A 346 -6.10 11.19 -12.47
N ALA A 347 -5.45 10.11 -12.02
CA ALA A 347 -6.05 8.80 -11.85
C ALA A 347 -5.21 7.89 -10.94
N PHE A 348 -5.78 6.76 -10.54
CA PHE A 348 -5.08 5.70 -9.82
C PHE A 348 -4.69 4.55 -10.73
N LEU A 349 -3.55 3.93 -10.44
CA LEU A 349 -3.11 2.66 -11.02
C LEU A 349 -3.15 1.61 -9.90
N GLY A 350 -4.25 0.86 -9.82
CA GLY A 350 -4.55 0.03 -8.65
C GLY A 350 -4.73 0.86 -7.38
N ILE A 351 -4.53 0.23 -6.21
CA ILE A 351 -4.74 0.91 -4.93
C ILE A 351 -3.51 1.67 -4.39
N ASP A 352 -2.27 1.29 -4.72
CA ASP A 352 -1.05 1.88 -4.10
C ASP A 352 -0.16 2.69 -5.07
N ALA A 353 -0.64 2.92 -6.31
CA ALA A 353 0.02 3.79 -7.26
C ALA A 353 -0.97 4.78 -7.90
N SER A 354 -0.44 5.89 -8.39
CA SER A 354 -1.21 6.91 -9.10
C SER A 354 -0.48 7.43 -10.33
N VAL A 355 -1.27 8.05 -11.20
CA VAL A 355 -0.80 8.75 -12.38
C VAL A 355 -1.23 10.21 -12.25
N GLY A 356 -0.29 11.11 -12.55
CA GLY A 356 -0.53 12.54 -12.59
C GLY A 356 -0.02 13.17 -13.89
N HIS A 357 -0.36 14.44 -14.06
CA HIS A 357 0.20 15.28 -15.12
C HIS A 357 0.93 16.45 -14.47
N TRP A 358 2.14 16.75 -14.92
CA TRP A 358 2.80 17.97 -14.46
C TRP A 358 2.12 19.18 -15.10
N ILE A 359 1.95 20.24 -14.32
CA ILE A 359 1.19 21.43 -14.72
C ILE A 359 2.15 22.55 -15.12
N GLN A 360 3.16 22.81 -14.28
CA GLN A 360 4.03 23.98 -14.40
C GLN A 360 5.40 23.68 -13.80
N GLY A 361 6.45 24.22 -14.43
CA GLY A 361 7.83 24.16 -13.94
C GLY A 361 8.71 23.31 -14.83
N GLN A 362 9.83 22.84 -14.28
CA GLN A 362 10.76 21.98 -15.01
C GLN A 362 10.19 20.58 -15.21
N LYS A 363 10.74 19.84 -16.16
CA LYS A 363 10.31 18.46 -16.42
C LYS A 363 10.63 17.58 -15.19
N PRO A 364 9.65 16.85 -14.62
CA PRO A 364 9.92 15.92 -13.53
C PRO A 364 10.75 14.75 -14.01
N GLU A 365 11.58 14.20 -13.12
CA GLU A 365 12.42 13.04 -13.39
C GLU A 365 12.07 11.88 -12.46
N ALA A 366 12.38 10.67 -12.90
CA ALA A 366 12.26 9.50 -12.03
C ALA A 366 13.12 9.69 -10.79
N MET A 367 12.61 9.21 -9.66
CA MET A 367 13.16 9.37 -8.31
C MET A 367 12.99 10.75 -7.70
N ASP A 368 12.52 11.80 -8.40
CA ASP A 368 12.23 13.06 -7.72
C ASP A 368 11.24 12.85 -6.57
N LEU A 369 11.46 13.60 -5.48
CA LEU A 369 10.67 13.50 -4.27
C LEU A 369 9.41 14.34 -4.41
N ILE A 370 8.29 13.85 -3.89
CA ILE A 370 7.03 14.60 -3.91
C ILE A 370 6.47 14.80 -2.51
N LYS A 371 5.84 15.95 -2.29
CA LYS A 371 5.08 16.28 -1.09
C LYS A 371 3.73 16.85 -1.49
N LEU A 372 2.73 16.72 -0.63
CA LEU A 372 1.43 17.38 -0.86
C LEU A 372 1.64 18.90 -0.81
N ALA A 373 1.14 19.64 -1.80
CA ALA A 373 1.23 21.08 -1.79
C ALA A 373 0.44 21.63 -0.58
N HIS A 374 1.07 22.49 0.22
CA HIS A 374 0.36 23.21 1.27
C HIS A 374 -0.58 24.22 0.59
N THR A 375 -1.88 24.10 0.83
CA THR A 375 -2.79 25.22 0.63
C THR A 375 -2.45 26.29 1.66
N GLU A 376 -1.98 27.46 1.22
CA GLU A 376 -1.89 28.62 2.09
C GLU A 376 -3.28 28.87 2.72
N GLY A 377 -3.39 28.77 4.04
CA GLY A 377 -4.62 29.06 4.79
C GLY A 377 -5.27 27.89 5.53
N SER A 378 -4.51 27.03 6.20
CA SER A 378 -5.03 26.06 7.18
C SER A 378 -4.48 26.33 8.58
#